data_AF-A0A6I1QIM1-F1
#
_entry.id   AF-A0A6I1QIM1-F1
#
_cell.length_a   1.000
_cell.length_b   1.000
_cell.length_c   1.000
_cell.angle_alpha   90.00
_cell.angle_beta   90.00
_cell.angle_gamma   90.00
#
_symmetry.space_group_name_H-M   'P 1'
#
loop_
_entity.id
_entity.type
_entity.pdbx_description
1 polymer ?
#
loop_
_entity_poly.entity_id
_entity_poly.type
_entity_poly.pdbx_seq_one_letter_code
_entity_poly.pdbx_strand_id
1 'polypeptide(L)'
;MSQTHSLFWRPLPAVLAIALLTIVALGQPGTASADTITTPDSNGSVGSNSSLALDASGFPVVSYYDVTNGDLKVMHCNDANCAGGDESITSPDTTGNVGWYTSLELDASGFPVVSYYDVG
;
A
#
# COMPACT_ATOMS: atom_id res chain seq x y z
N MET A 1 -39.01 -10.88 26.63
CA MET A 1 -38.22 -11.57 25.61
C MET A 1 -36.85 -10.91 25.59
N SER A 2 -35.89 -11.45 26.36
CA SER A 2 -34.55 -10.89 26.52
C SER A 2 -33.61 -11.66 25.59
N GLN A 3 -33.00 -10.97 24.62
CA GLN A 3 -31.98 -11.57 23.76
C GLN A 3 -30.60 -11.30 24.37
N THR A 4 -29.97 -12.35 24.90
CA THR A 4 -28.56 -12.38 25.25
C THR A 4 -27.71 -12.37 23.97
N HIS A 5 -27.04 -11.26 23.69
CA HIS A 5 -25.95 -11.21 22.71
C HIS A 5 -24.70 -11.87 23.31
N SER A 6 -24.52 -13.16 23.02
CA SER A 6 -23.28 -13.86 23.29
C SER A 6 -22.22 -13.38 22.28
N LEU A 7 -21.27 -12.57 22.74
CA LEU A 7 -20.08 -12.19 21.98
C LEU A 7 -19.23 -13.45 21.80
N PHE A 8 -19.38 -14.08 20.64
CA PHE A 8 -18.62 -15.24 20.22
C PHE A 8 -17.21 -14.78 19.83
N TRP A 9 -16.30 -14.73 20.79
CA TRP A 9 -14.86 -14.59 20.55
C TRP A 9 -14.41 -15.82 19.75
N ARG A 10 -14.36 -15.69 18.42
CA ARG A 10 -13.69 -16.68 17.57
C ARG A 10 -12.20 -16.34 17.60
N PRO A 11 -11.34 -17.25 18.08
CA PRO A 11 -9.90 -17.06 17.89
C PRO A 11 -9.66 -17.01 16.38
N LEU A 12 -9.11 -15.90 15.90
CA LEU A 12 -8.57 -15.81 14.55
C LEU A 12 -7.53 -16.93 14.41
N PRO A 13 -7.60 -17.80 13.38
CA PRO A 13 -6.54 -18.75 13.16
C PRO A 13 -5.26 -17.96 12.92
N ALA A 14 -4.15 -18.43 13.49
CA ALA A 14 -2.81 -17.93 13.18
C ALA A 14 -2.47 -18.27 11.72
N VAL A 15 -3.11 -17.57 10.79
CA VAL A 15 -2.61 -17.42 9.43
C VAL A 15 -1.35 -16.58 9.62
N LEU A 16 -0.21 -17.10 9.15
CA LEU A 16 1.03 -16.34 9.05
C LEU A 16 0.67 -14.92 8.60
N ALA A 17 0.90 -13.91 9.45
CA ALA A 17 0.54 -12.54 9.15
C ALA A 17 1.51 -12.04 8.07
N ILE A 18 1.20 -12.36 6.81
CA ILE A 18 1.88 -11.78 5.66
C ILE A 18 1.41 -10.33 5.63
N ALA A 19 2.33 -9.39 5.87
CA ALA A 19 2.04 -7.98 5.67
C ALA A 19 1.88 -7.73 4.17
N LEU A 20 0.73 -7.22 3.74
CA LEU A 20 0.48 -6.89 2.34
C LEU A 20 0.40 -5.36 2.22
N LEU A 21 0.68 -4.82 1.05
CA LEU A 21 0.45 -3.40 0.81
C LEU A 21 -1.06 -3.21 0.65
N THR A 22 -1.66 -2.52 1.61
CA THR A 22 -3.08 -2.17 1.58
C THR A 22 -3.24 -0.69 1.28
N ILE A 23 -4.14 -0.36 0.35
CA ILE A 23 -4.53 1.02 0.05
C ILE A 23 -5.99 1.20 0.45
N VAL A 24 -6.27 2.32 1.09
CA VAL A 24 -7.63 2.74 1.46
C VAL A 24 -7.94 4.03 0.71
N ALA A 25 -8.90 3.96 -0.21
CA ALA A 25 -9.47 5.14 -0.85
C ALA A 25 -10.72 5.57 -0.07
N LEU A 26 -10.68 6.78 0.49
CA LEU A 26 -11.76 7.32 1.30
C LEU A 26 -12.85 7.94 0.43
N GLY A 27 -14.11 7.71 0.77
CA GLY A 27 -15.24 8.39 0.15
C GLY A 27 -15.18 9.91 0.38
N GLN A 28 -15.46 10.71 -0.66
CA GLN A 28 -15.54 12.16 -0.51
C GLN A 28 -16.77 12.58 0.34
N PRO A 29 -16.63 13.56 1.25
CA PRO A 29 -17.75 14.05 2.05
C PRO A 29 -18.84 14.64 1.15
N GLY A 30 -20.04 14.06 1.20
CA GLY A 30 -21.22 14.51 0.43
C GLY A 30 -21.71 13.50 -0.62
N THR A 31 -21.00 12.39 -0.84
CA THR A 31 -21.49 11.26 -1.64
C THR A 31 -21.58 10.00 -0.79
N ALA A 32 -22.54 9.12 -1.06
CA ALA A 32 -22.63 7.80 -0.42
C ALA A 32 -21.61 6.83 -1.05
N SER A 33 -20.34 7.23 -1.12
CA SER A 33 -19.26 6.35 -1.58
C SER A 33 -18.67 5.65 -0.36
N ALA A 34 -18.71 4.32 -0.36
CA ALA A 34 -18.06 3.51 0.67
C ALA A 34 -16.54 3.54 0.48
N ASP A 35 -15.81 3.47 1.60
CA ASP A 35 -14.36 3.29 1.58
C ASP A 35 -14.05 1.93 0.93
N THR A 36 -13.06 1.92 0.03
CA THR A 36 -12.63 0.70 -0.65
C THR A 36 -11.22 0.33 -0.18
N ILE A 37 -11.05 -0.94 0.22
CA ILE A 37 -9.75 -1.50 0.59
C ILE A 37 -9.31 -2.44 -0.52
N THR A 38 -8.12 -2.20 -1.07
CA THR A 38 -7.49 -3.05 -2.08
C THR A 38 -6.13 -3.55 -1.61
N THR A 39 -5.65 -4.62 -2.24
CA THR A 39 -4.33 -5.21 -1.97
C THR A 39 -3.60 -5.47 -3.28
N PRO A 40 -3.02 -4.41 -3.89
CA PRO A 40 -2.40 -4.50 -5.21
C PRO A 40 -1.13 -5.35 -5.22
N ASP A 41 -0.34 -5.29 -4.14
CA ASP A 41 0.85 -6.11 -3.96
C ASP A 41 0.68 -7.06 -2.78
N SER A 42 0.68 -8.36 -3.10
CA SER A 42 0.52 -9.44 -2.13
C SER A 42 1.70 -10.42 -2.12
N ASN A 43 2.77 -10.12 -2.86
CA ASN A 43 3.92 -11.01 -3.00
C ASN A 43 4.91 -10.81 -1.84
N GLY A 44 4.69 -11.55 -0.76
CA GLY A 44 5.56 -11.50 0.43
C GLY A 44 5.12 -10.44 1.43
N SER A 45 6.00 -10.14 2.37
CA SER A 45 5.81 -9.13 3.42
C SER A 45 6.17 -7.75 2.90
N VAL A 46 5.21 -7.05 2.31
CA VAL A 46 5.39 -5.78 1.61
C VAL A 46 4.61 -4.64 2.28
N GLY A 47 4.90 -3.41 1.86
CA GLY A 47 4.15 -2.22 2.27
C GLY A 47 4.69 -1.49 3.50
N SER A 48 5.83 -1.92 4.04
CA SER A 48 6.43 -1.27 5.22
C SER A 48 7.00 0.11 4.86
N ASN A 49 7.02 1.02 5.84
CA ASN A 49 7.52 2.40 5.68
C ASN A 49 6.90 3.17 4.50
N SER A 50 5.64 2.89 4.14
CA SER A 50 5.06 3.43 2.91
C SER A 50 4.90 4.95 2.92
N SER A 51 5.02 5.55 1.73
CA SER A 51 4.73 6.95 1.45
C SER A 51 3.91 7.04 0.17
N LEU A 52 2.94 7.95 0.14
CA LEU A 52 1.93 8.07 -0.92
C LEU A 52 1.82 9.52 -1.38
N ALA A 53 1.70 9.69 -2.68
CA ALA A 53 1.23 10.91 -3.33
C ALA A 53 0.11 10.57 -4.33
N LEU A 54 -0.65 11.57 -4.74
CA LEU A 54 -1.62 11.43 -5.83
C LEU A 54 -1.06 12.12 -7.06
N ASP A 55 -1.19 11.48 -8.22
CA ASP A 55 -0.89 12.13 -9.49
C ASP A 55 -1.94 13.18 -9.88
N ALA A 56 -1.73 13.85 -11.02
CA ALA A 56 -2.65 14.88 -11.51
C ALA A 56 -4.06 14.36 -11.83
N SER A 57 -4.22 13.04 -12.03
CA SER A 57 -5.50 12.36 -12.26
C SER A 57 -6.15 11.90 -10.95
N GLY A 58 -5.46 12.06 -9.81
CA GLY A 58 -5.89 11.58 -8.51
C GLY A 58 -5.57 10.11 -8.27
N PHE A 59 -4.71 9.48 -9.07
CA PHE A 59 -4.33 8.07 -8.89
C PHE A 59 -3.17 7.95 -7.90
N PRO A 60 -3.23 7.00 -6.96
CA PRO A 60 -2.16 6.82 -5.99
C PRO A 60 -0.83 6.38 -6.61
N VAL A 61 0.25 7.01 -6.15
CA VAL A 61 1.64 6.58 -6.36
C VAL A 61 2.24 6.33 -4.99
N VAL A 62 2.76 5.12 -4.77
CA VAL A 62 3.20 4.65 -3.46
C VAL A 62 4.61 4.09 -3.52
N SER A 63 5.50 4.61 -2.69
CA SER A 63 6.79 3.97 -2.39
C SER A 63 6.68 3.15 -1.12
N TYR A 64 7.28 1.98 -1.06
CA TYR A 64 7.26 1.12 0.13
C TYR A 64 8.44 0.14 0.14
N TYR A 65 8.75 -0.35 1.34
CA TYR A 65 9.76 -1.38 1.58
C TYR A 65 9.15 -2.78 1.48
N ASP A 66 9.78 -3.64 0.67
CA ASP A 66 9.54 -5.07 0.62
C ASP A 66 10.45 -5.77 1.63
N VAL A 67 9.89 -6.16 2.77
CA VAL A 67 10.64 -6.81 3.86
C VAL A 67 11.12 -8.20 3.46
N THR A 68 10.39 -8.87 2.56
CA THR A 68 10.75 -10.22 2.11
C THR A 68 11.98 -10.21 1.23
N ASN A 69 12.08 -9.24 0.31
CA ASN A 69 13.18 -9.17 -0.63
C ASN A 69 14.29 -8.20 -0.22
N GLY A 70 14.01 -7.26 0.68
CA GLY A 70 14.96 -6.19 1.05
C GLY A 70 14.95 -5.01 0.06
N ASP A 71 13.88 -4.87 -0.73
CA ASP A 71 13.85 -3.97 -1.88
C ASP A 71 13.03 -2.70 -1.61
N LEU A 72 13.41 -1.62 -2.28
CA LEU A 72 12.53 -0.46 -2.46
C LEU A 72 11.59 -0.78 -3.63
N LYS A 73 10.29 -0.63 -3.40
CA LYS A 73 9.26 -0.76 -4.44
C LYS A 73 8.51 0.55 -4.62
N VAL A 74 8.14 0.82 -5.86
CA VAL A 74 7.30 1.94 -6.25
C VAL A 74 6.15 1.42 -7.09
N MET A 75 4.94 1.77 -6.70
CA MET A 75 3.71 1.42 -7.38
C MET A 75 2.98 2.66 -7.87
N HIS A 76 2.44 2.60 -9.08
CA HIS A 76 1.50 3.57 -9.61
C HIS A 76 0.21 2.87 -10.00
N CYS A 77 -0.88 3.30 -9.39
CA CYS A 77 -2.21 2.81 -9.70
C CYS A 77 -2.72 3.39 -11.01
N ASN A 78 -3.48 2.59 -11.74
CA ASN A 78 -4.16 2.97 -12.97
C ASN A 78 -5.55 3.61 -12.72
N ASP A 79 -6.03 3.60 -11.48
CA ASP A 79 -7.25 4.26 -11.04
C ASP A 79 -7.17 4.78 -9.59
N ALA A 80 -8.19 5.53 -9.16
CA ALA A 80 -8.23 6.17 -7.85
C ALA A 80 -8.39 5.20 -6.66
N ASN A 81 -8.83 3.96 -6.91
CA ASN A 81 -9.05 2.93 -5.90
C ASN A 81 -7.94 1.88 -5.88
N CYS A 82 -6.97 1.93 -6.79
CA CYS A 82 -5.96 0.89 -7.00
C CYS A 82 -6.61 -0.50 -7.08
N ALA A 83 -7.63 -0.62 -7.93
CA ALA A 83 -8.39 -1.84 -8.12
C ALA A 83 -8.07 -2.46 -9.47
N GLY A 84 -8.15 -3.79 -9.55
CA GLY A 84 -7.95 -4.53 -10.81
C GLY A 84 -6.73 -5.44 -10.78
N GLY A 85 -5.73 -5.14 -9.95
CA GLY A 85 -4.53 -5.98 -9.83
C GLY A 85 -3.57 -5.84 -11.02
N ASP A 86 -3.76 -4.80 -11.84
CA ASP A 86 -2.94 -4.44 -13.00
C ASP A 86 -2.18 -3.11 -12.77
N GLU A 87 -1.95 -2.76 -11.50
CA GLU A 87 -1.14 -1.61 -11.11
C GLU A 87 0.33 -1.79 -11.53
N SER A 88 1.00 -0.69 -11.88
CA SER A 88 2.40 -0.74 -12.25
C SER A 88 3.26 -0.78 -11.01
N ILE A 89 3.91 -1.91 -10.75
CA ILE A 89 4.84 -2.09 -9.62
C ILE A 89 6.26 -2.29 -10.16
N THR A 90 7.20 -1.50 -9.63
CA THR A 90 8.62 -1.55 -10.00
C THR A 90 9.50 -1.64 -8.75
N SER A 91 10.67 -2.26 -8.89
CA SER A 91 11.70 -2.31 -7.84
C SER A 91 12.93 -1.53 -8.32
N PRO A 92 12.97 -0.19 -8.13
CA PRO A 92 14.07 0.64 -8.62
C PRO A 92 15.41 0.36 -7.95
N ASP A 93 15.41 -0.18 -6.73
CA ASP A 93 16.62 -0.65 -6.06
C ASP A 93 16.36 -1.99 -5.38
N THR A 94 17.22 -2.96 -5.67
CA THR A 94 17.14 -4.35 -5.21
C THR A 94 18.49 -4.87 -4.69
N THR A 95 19.47 -3.99 -4.48
CA THR A 95 20.81 -4.42 -4.05
C THR A 95 20.97 -4.20 -2.56
N GLY A 96 21.03 -5.30 -1.79
CA GLY A 96 21.19 -5.22 -0.34
C GLY A 96 19.86 -5.03 0.35
N ASN A 97 19.85 -4.26 1.44
CA ASN A 97 18.63 -3.93 2.17
C ASN A 97 18.33 -2.43 2.09
N VAL A 98 17.45 -2.08 1.15
CA VAL A 98 17.17 -0.72 0.70
C VAL A 98 15.70 -0.37 0.89
N GLY A 99 15.38 0.93 0.84
CA GLY A 99 13.98 1.40 0.87
C GLY A 99 13.40 1.68 2.25
N TRP A 100 14.22 1.73 3.30
CA TRP A 100 13.75 2.10 4.63
C TRP A 100 13.33 3.56 4.70
N TYR A 101 12.30 3.85 5.50
CA TYR A 101 11.80 5.21 5.75
C TYR A 101 11.57 6.02 4.48
N THR A 102 11.00 5.39 3.45
CA THR A 102 10.84 6.03 2.15
C THR A 102 9.92 7.25 2.22
N SER A 103 10.28 8.28 1.46
CA SER A 103 9.47 9.49 1.24
C SER A 103 9.37 9.75 -0.24
N LEU A 104 8.14 9.90 -0.73
CA LEU A 104 7.82 10.06 -2.13
C LEU A 104 7.14 11.41 -2.39
N GLU A 105 7.60 12.09 -3.43
CA GLU A 105 6.90 13.21 -4.06
C GLU A 105 6.83 12.95 -5.57
N LEU A 106 5.96 13.68 -6.26
CA LEU A 106 5.91 13.66 -7.72
C LEU A 106 6.55 14.94 -8.25
N ASP A 107 7.36 14.82 -9.30
CA ASP A 107 7.89 15.98 -10.00
C ASP A 107 6.80 16.69 -10.83
N ALA A 108 7.17 17.80 -11.48
CA ALA A 108 6.24 18.58 -12.31
C ALA A 108 5.67 17.81 -13.52
N SER A 109 6.27 16.69 -13.90
CA SER A 109 5.82 15.82 -14.98
C SER A 109 5.05 14.60 -14.47
N GLY A 110 4.87 14.47 -13.15
CA GLY A 110 4.19 13.35 -12.50
C GLY A 110 5.07 12.12 -12.26
N PHE A 111 6.40 12.22 -12.42
CA PHE A 111 7.28 11.09 -12.12
C PHE A 111 7.61 11.01 -10.63
N PRO A 112 7.67 9.80 -10.04
CA PRO A 112 8.01 9.64 -8.64
C PRO A 112 9.48 9.98 -8.37
N VAL A 113 9.70 10.86 -7.41
CA VAL A 113 10.99 11.16 -6.80
C VAL A 113 10.98 10.61 -5.39
N VAL A 114 11.88 9.67 -5.11
CA VAL A 114 11.89 8.91 -3.87
C VAL A 114 13.21 9.09 -3.15
N SER A 115 13.14 9.44 -1.86
CA SER A 115 14.27 9.39 -0.94
C SER A 115 14.08 8.25 0.04
N TYR A 116 15.15 7.54 0.38
CA TYR A 116 15.11 6.38 1.28
C TYR A 116 16.45 6.16 1.97
N TYR A 117 16.42 5.36 3.03
CA TYR A 117 17.60 4.88 3.74
C TYR A 117 18.03 3.52 3.21
N ASP A 118 19.31 3.41 2.88
CA ASP A 118 20.00 2.21 2.42
C ASP A 118 20.89 1.68 3.55
N VAL A 119 20.72 0.39 3.89
CA VAL A 119 21.45 -0.28 4.96
C VAL A 119 22.68 -1.04 4.45
N GLY A 120 22.80 -1.30 3.14
CA GLY A 120 23.89 -2.05 2.51
C GLY A 120 23.69 -3.56 2.45
#